data_AF-A0A497SZJ2-F1
#
_entry.id   AF-A0A497SZJ2-F1
#
_cell.length_a   1.000
_cell.length_b   1.000
_cell.length_c   1.000
_cell.angle_alpha   90.00
_cell.angle_beta   90.00
_cell.angle_gamma   90.00
#
_symmetry.space_group_name_H-M   'P 1'
#
loop_
_entity.id
_entity.type
_entity.pdbx_description
1 polymer ?
#
loop_
_entity_poly.entity_id
_entity_poly.type
_entity_poly.pdbx_seq_one_letter_code
_entity_poly.pdbx_strand_id
1 'polypeptide(L)'
;MYRARSHLKILRGNTLFLPFLLFGKTGRIKMKGKRHLNWITGLSLIFLFIFIIFNPSDAVTSSSQVNISVQVATRTMIDVNPERIEWIGLEPGEEGGPDDVSNQNVNVPGSIQIENTGSTNITKIWFNVSQPSARPFGSGDNGSYDAGNFIAIAKHNTGQYYFVNRLDFNESQEIVYLYVPGPSWNYGRIRNASSEYFWAVNISANPLQNCGNMPLRIGLRPHNISSTGSTNFADGLSGTEYQEFTVSIMNANWGYVDMNSGPFANYCAIIPRPACNKIYIYHWDMDAPGAGLYCFSASYFWDNATNGELKPGESVIADIVVRVPYGVYQGYVKEGILTVIAQSETST
;
A
#
# COMPACT_ATOMS: atom_id res chain seq x y z
N MET A 1 48.02 11.42 3.07
CA MET A 1 48.33 12.53 2.13
C MET A 1 47.06 12.75 1.33
N TYR A 2 46.25 13.80 1.46
CA TYR A 2 46.53 15.24 1.61
C TYR A 2 45.51 15.90 2.56
N ARG A 3 45.93 17.03 3.14
CA ARG A 3 45.27 17.85 4.17
C ARG A 3 45.18 19.26 3.60
N ALA A 4 44.04 19.95 3.70
CA ALA A 4 43.90 21.42 3.67
C ALA A 4 42.42 21.76 3.96
N ARG A 5 41.99 22.39 5.07
CA ARG A 5 42.18 23.76 5.61
C ARG A 5 41.67 24.92 4.74
N SER A 6 40.64 25.57 5.32
CA SER A 6 40.33 27.01 5.42
C SER A 6 40.07 27.84 4.15
N HIS A 7 38.97 28.62 4.13
CA HIS A 7 39.07 30.07 4.16
C HIS A 7 37.76 30.77 4.59
N LEU A 8 37.97 31.72 5.50
CA LEU A 8 37.11 32.76 6.06
C LEU A 8 36.75 33.80 4.99
N LYS A 9 35.50 34.31 4.96
CA LYS A 9 35.18 35.59 4.29
C LYS A 9 34.24 36.45 5.13
N ILE A 10 34.80 37.59 5.53
CA ILE A 10 34.19 38.72 6.22
C ILE A 10 33.45 39.58 5.20
N LEU A 11 32.23 40.03 5.50
CA LEU A 11 31.62 41.22 4.90
C LEU A 11 31.02 42.09 6.00
N ARG A 12 31.62 43.28 6.18
CA ARG A 12 31.08 44.43 6.90
C ARG A 12 30.19 45.23 5.95
N GLY A 13 29.14 45.86 6.48
CA GLY A 13 28.43 46.90 5.76
C GLY A 13 27.31 47.59 6.55
N ASN A 14 27.60 48.83 6.96
CA ASN A 14 26.69 49.96 7.14
C ASN A 14 26.03 50.22 8.51
N THR A 15 26.48 51.35 9.07
CA THR A 15 25.87 52.19 10.10
C THR A 15 25.66 53.60 9.54
N LEU A 16 24.70 54.32 10.14
CA LEU A 16 24.57 55.78 10.28
C LEU A 16 23.90 56.60 9.15
N PHE A 17 22.72 57.14 9.48
CA PHE A 17 22.26 58.48 9.10
C PHE A 17 21.61 59.16 10.32
N LEU A 18 22.06 60.39 10.61
CA LEU A 18 21.58 61.30 11.67
C LEU A 18 20.46 62.24 11.14
N PRO A 19 19.73 62.96 12.04
CA PRO A 19 18.48 63.64 11.74
C PRO A 19 18.66 65.13 11.37
N PHE A 20 17.65 65.68 10.68
CA PHE A 20 17.46 67.11 10.45
C PHE A 20 16.41 67.68 11.43
N LEU A 21 16.75 68.81 12.05
CA LEU A 21 15.90 69.63 12.93
C LEU A 21 16.06 71.08 12.47
N LEU A 22 14.98 71.81 12.18
CA LEU A 22 14.96 73.28 12.08
C LEU A 22 13.55 73.88 12.05
N PHE A 23 13.49 75.15 12.51
CA PHE A 23 12.39 76.13 12.65
C PHE A 23 11.59 76.10 13.97
N GLY A 24 11.37 77.21 14.69
CA GLY A 24 11.66 78.63 14.42
C GLY A 24 11.40 79.52 15.65
N LYS A 25 12.02 80.70 15.66
CA LYS A 25 11.97 81.74 16.72
C LYS A 25 10.83 82.75 16.49
N THR A 26 10.43 83.41 17.60
CA THR A 26 10.12 84.84 17.85
C THR A 26 8.81 85.01 18.64
N GLY A 27 8.64 85.93 19.60
CA GLY A 27 9.47 87.06 20.04
C GLY A 27 9.16 87.48 21.49
N ARG A 28 9.68 88.65 21.86
CA ARG A 28 9.94 89.13 23.23
C ARG A 28 9.11 90.39 23.47
N ILE A 29 8.44 90.54 24.62
CA ILE A 29 7.99 91.84 25.15
C ILE A 29 8.39 91.93 26.63
N LYS A 30 8.88 93.11 27.01
CA LYS A 30 9.48 93.48 28.31
C LYS A 30 8.51 94.42 29.01
N MET A 31 8.35 94.36 30.33
CA MET A 31 8.24 95.58 31.18
C MET A 31 8.42 95.29 32.67
N LYS A 32 9.01 96.28 33.36
CA LYS A 32 9.43 96.34 34.77
C LYS A 32 8.25 96.71 35.69
N GLY A 33 8.35 96.38 36.98
CA GLY A 33 7.64 97.11 38.05
C GLY A 33 7.64 96.43 39.42
N LYS A 34 8.35 97.01 40.39
CA LYS A 34 8.29 96.68 41.84
C LYS A 34 7.06 97.35 42.48
N ARG A 35 6.46 96.70 43.48
CA ARG A 35 6.19 97.16 44.87
C ARG A 35 4.89 96.59 45.47
N HIS A 36 4.94 96.43 46.79
CA HIS A 36 3.98 95.86 47.74
C HIS A 36 2.62 96.58 47.82
N LEU A 37 1.63 95.87 48.39
CA LEU A 37 0.85 96.23 49.60
C LEU A 37 -0.70 96.13 49.46
N ASN A 38 -1.25 95.11 50.14
CA ASN A 38 -2.48 95.02 50.95
C ASN A 38 -3.92 95.37 50.47
N TRP A 39 -4.80 94.40 50.79
CA TRP A 39 -6.14 94.48 51.42
C TRP A 39 -7.33 95.01 50.59
N ILE A 40 -8.39 94.21 50.39
CA ILE A 40 -9.63 94.10 51.21
C ILE A 40 -10.63 93.18 50.48
N THR A 41 -11.36 92.45 51.32
CA THR A 41 -12.41 91.42 51.19
C THR A 41 -13.61 91.68 50.26
N GLY A 42 -14.22 90.58 49.80
CA GLY A 42 -15.62 90.50 49.36
C GLY A 42 -16.07 89.06 49.13
N LEU A 43 -16.73 88.47 50.15
CA LEU A 43 -17.35 87.14 50.15
C LEU A 43 -18.33 86.95 48.98
N SER A 44 -18.29 85.80 48.31
CA SER A 44 -19.47 85.20 47.67
C SER A 44 -19.38 83.68 47.75
N LEU A 45 -20.54 83.04 47.95
CA LEU A 45 -20.73 81.67 48.43
C LEU A 45 -19.96 80.59 47.62
N ILE A 46 -19.25 79.75 48.37
CA ILE A 46 -18.60 78.53 47.88
C ILE A 46 -19.65 77.44 47.69
N PHE A 47 -20.00 77.14 46.44
CA PHE A 47 -20.52 75.83 46.04
C PHE A 47 -19.35 75.08 45.38
N LEU A 48 -18.60 74.32 46.17
CA LEU A 48 -17.48 73.52 45.67
C LEU A 48 -18.06 72.30 44.94
N PHE A 49 -18.40 72.46 43.66
CA PHE A 49 -18.54 71.33 42.75
C PHE A 49 -17.13 70.73 42.58
N ILE A 50 -16.82 69.70 43.36
CA ILE A 50 -15.69 68.83 43.08
C ILE A 50 -16.02 68.12 41.77
N PHE A 51 -15.54 68.66 40.65
CA PHE A 51 -15.40 67.90 39.42
C PHE A 51 -14.36 66.81 39.70
N ILE A 52 -14.83 65.65 40.15
CA ILE A 52 -14.03 64.42 40.09
C ILE A 52 -13.83 64.18 38.60
N ILE A 53 -12.63 64.52 38.11
CA ILE A 53 -12.17 64.08 36.80
C ILE A 53 -12.07 62.55 36.92
N PHE A 54 -13.14 61.85 36.52
CA PHE A 54 -13.04 60.44 36.17
C PHE A 54 -12.12 60.37 34.96
N ASN A 55 -10.85 60.04 35.17
CA ASN A 55 -10.05 59.51 34.09
C ASN A 55 -10.66 58.14 33.77
N PRO A 56 -11.30 57.91 32.62
CA PRO A 56 -11.61 56.55 32.23
C PRO A 56 -10.26 55.82 32.19
N SER A 57 -10.10 54.80 33.04
CA SER A 57 -9.01 53.86 32.81
C SER A 57 -9.38 53.14 31.52
N ASP A 58 -8.77 53.55 30.41
CA ASP A 58 -8.86 52.80 29.17
C ASP A 58 -8.46 51.35 29.48
N ALA A 59 -9.21 50.38 28.95
CA ALA A 59 -8.79 49.00 28.99
C ALA A 59 -7.53 48.85 28.13
N VAL A 60 -6.37 49.02 28.76
CA VAL A 60 -5.07 48.86 28.10
C VAL A 60 -4.87 47.37 27.85
N THR A 61 -5.14 46.95 26.62
CA THR A 61 -4.87 45.59 26.20
C THR A 61 -3.45 45.56 25.64
N SER A 62 -2.54 44.90 26.35
CA SER A 62 -1.17 44.66 25.90
C SER A 62 -1.04 43.20 25.47
N SER A 63 -0.64 42.97 24.23
CA SER A 63 -0.37 41.63 23.71
C SER A 63 1.06 41.56 23.17
N SER A 64 1.72 40.43 23.41
CA SER A 64 2.99 40.07 22.78
C SER A 64 2.81 38.75 22.02
N GLN A 65 3.54 38.58 20.93
CA GLN A 65 3.52 37.34 20.13
C GLN A 65 4.86 36.62 20.24
N VAL A 66 4.80 35.29 20.24
CA VAL A 66 5.97 34.42 20.15
C VAL A 66 5.81 33.57 18.90
N ASN A 67 6.84 33.56 18.04
CA ASN A 67 6.88 32.70 16.87
C ASN A 67 7.40 31.32 17.28
N ILE A 68 6.64 30.27 16.95
CA ILE A 68 7.01 28.88 17.17
C ILE A 68 7.23 28.23 15.80
N SER A 69 8.35 27.53 15.62
CA SER A 69 8.63 26.74 14.42
C SER A 69 8.91 25.28 14.80
N VAL A 70 8.41 24.38 13.96
CA VAL A 70 8.60 22.93 14.09
C VAL A 70 9.07 22.39 12.75
N GLN A 71 10.14 21.60 12.76
CA GLN A 71 10.63 20.88 11.59
C GLN A 71 10.33 19.39 11.76
N VAL A 72 9.61 18.81 10.79
CA VAL A 72 9.27 17.39 10.77
C VAL A 72 10.31 16.64 9.93
N ALA A 73 10.79 15.50 10.43
CA ALA A 73 11.75 14.65 9.72
C ALA A 73 11.05 13.76 8.70
N THR A 74 11.65 13.61 7.52
CA THR A 74 11.15 12.78 6.40
C THR A 74 11.11 11.30 6.78
N ARG A 75 9.93 10.71 6.88
CA ARG A 75 9.73 9.27 7.16
C ARG A 75 8.57 8.68 6.38
N THR A 76 8.78 7.51 5.81
CA THR A 76 7.74 6.70 5.17
C THR A 76 7.30 5.64 6.15
N MET A 77 6.04 5.70 6.55
CA MET A 77 5.46 4.81 7.55
C MET A 77 4.01 4.53 7.16
N ILE A 78 3.59 3.29 7.35
CA ILE A 78 2.20 2.88 7.22
C ILE A 78 1.74 2.28 8.53
N ASP A 79 0.45 2.46 8.80
CA ASP A 79 -0.29 1.70 9.80
C ASP A 79 -1.33 0.83 9.08
N VAL A 80 -1.48 -0.42 9.49
CA VAL A 80 -2.37 -1.39 8.85
C VAL A 80 -3.29 -1.97 9.89
N ASN A 81 -4.59 -1.74 9.74
CA ASN A 81 -5.59 -2.18 10.70
C ASN A 81 -6.81 -2.83 10.02
N PRO A 82 -7.39 -3.90 10.59
CA PRO A 82 -6.92 -4.61 11.78
C PRO A 82 -5.66 -5.45 11.51
N GLU A 83 -4.81 -5.65 12.53
CA GLU A 83 -3.60 -6.48 12.42
C GLU A 83 -3.88 -7.98 12.20
N ARG A 84 -5.10 -8.43 12.54
CA ARG A 84 -5.54 -9.81 12.39
C ARG A 84 -6.99 -9.89 11.94
N ILE A 85 -7.23 -10.72 10.93
CA ILE A 85 -8.56 -11.12 10.45
C ILE A 85 -8.64 -12.64 10.56
N GLU A 86 -9.78 -13.15 11.02
CA GLU A 86 -9.99 -14.57 11.18
C GLU A 86 -11.33 -14.96 10.54
N TRP A 87 -11.28 -15.96 9.68
CA TRP A 87 -12.46 -16.64 9.14
C TRP A 87 -12.57 -17.98 9.85
N ILE A 88 -13.75 -18.28 10.41
CA ILE A 88 -13.99 -19.51 11.19
C ILE A 88 -15.12 -20.29 10.54
N GLY A 89 -14.95 -21.61 10.44
CA GLY A 89 -16.02 -22.50 10.01
C GLY A 89 -16.26 -22.51 8.50
N LEU A 90 -15.28 -22.06 7.70
CA LEU A 90 -15.34 -22.19 6.25
C LEU A 90 -15.21 -23.66 5.83
N GLU A 91 -16.11 -24.08 4.96
CA GLU A 91 -16.12 -25.42 4.39
C GLU A 91 -15.13 -25.54 3.20
N PRO A 92 -14.58 -26.74 2.93
CA PRO A 92 -13.80 -26.95 1.72
C PRO A 92 -14.60 -26.62 0.46
N GLY A 93 -14.03 -25.80 -0.41
CA GLY A 93 -14.69 -25.29 -1.62
C GLY A 93 -15.38 -23.94 -1.44
N GLU A 94 -15.36 -23.36 -0.24
CA GLU A 94 -15.99 -22.08 0.06
C GLU A 94 -15.06 -20.87 -0.19
N GLU A 95 -15.67 -19.73 -0.52
CA GLU A 95 -15.02 -18.42 -0.47
C GLU A 95 -15.56 -17.69 0.77
N GLY A 96 -14.69 -17.42 1.73
CA GLY A 96 -15.02 -16.66 2.94
C GLY A 96 -14.98 -15.16 2.66
N GLY A 97 -16.12 -14.51 2.87
CA GLY A 97 -16.31 -13.07 2.68
C GLY A 97 -16.38 -12.30 4.01
N PRO A 98 -16.83 -11.04 3.97
CA PRO A 98 -17.03 -10.20 5.15
C PRO A 98 -17.96 -10.81 6.20
N ASP A 99 -19.00 -11.52 5.77
CA ASP A 99 -20.03 -12.09 6.66
C ASP A 99 -19.50 -13.30 7.47
N ASP A 100 -18.39 -13.90 7.03
CA ASP A 100 -17.78 -15.09 7.63
C ASP A 100 -16.63 -14.75 8.59
N VAL A 101 -16.30 -13.47 8.73
CA VAL A 101 -15.23 -13.00 9.61
C VAL A 101 -15.69 -13.09 11.06
N SER A 102 -14.93 -13.80 11.88
CA SER A 102 -15.26 -13.96 13.28
C SER A 102 -15.07 -12.64 14.05
N ASN A 103 -16.18 -12.07 14.54
CA ASN A 103 -16.23 -11.04 15.56
C ASN A 103 -15.32 -9.83 15.32
N GLN A 104 -15.44 -9.19 14.16
CA GLN A 104 -14.92 -7.83 14.01
C GLN A 104 -16.05 -6.82 14.18
N ASN A 105 -16.09 -6.14 15.33
CA ASN A 105 -16.95 -4.97 15.57
C ASN A 105 -16.41 -3.75 14.81
N VAL A 106 -16.31 -3.86 13.48
CA VAL A 106 -15.75 -2.85 12.58
C VAL A 106 -16.72 -2.57 11.43
N ASN A 107 -16.54 -1.43 10.76
CA ASN A 107 -17.44 -1.00 9.69
C ASN A 107 -17.35 -1.85 8.43
N VAL A 108 -16.17 -2.45 8.17
CA VAL A 108 -15.89 -3.26 6.97
C VAL A 108 -15.15 -4.54 7.38
N PRO A 109 -15.85 -5.57 7.89
CA PRO A 109 -15.23 -6.85 8.23
C PRO A 109 -14.55 -7.48 7.01
N GLY A 110 -13.41 -8.13 7.21
CA GLY A 110 -12.68 -8.77 6.11
C GLY A 110 -11.84 -7.83 5.27
N SER A 111 -11.72 -6.56 5.66
CA SER A 111 -10.88 -5.58 4.99
C SER A 111 -9.78 -5.06 5.91
N ILE A 112 -8.68 -4.60 5.31
CA ILE A 112 -7.65 -3.82 5.99
C ILE A 112 -7.66 -2.39 5.49
N GLN A 113 -7.45 -1.45 6.40
CA GLN A 113 -7.15 -0.06 6.10
C GLN A 113 -5.65 0.16 6.22
N ILE A 114 -5.07 0.79 5.20
CA ILE A 114 -3.65 1.14 5.12
C ILE A 114 -3.58 2.66 5.17
N GLU A 115 -3.09 3.20 6.28
CA GLU A 115 -2.95 4.63 6.51
C GLU A 115 -1.50 5.07 6.37
N ASN A 116 -1.27 6.20 5.68
CA ASN A 116 0.03 6.85 5.67
C ASN A 116 0.23 7.65 6.96
N THR A 117 0.84 7.02 7.96
CA THR A 117 1.21 7.64 9.25
C THR A 117 2.58 8.33 9.20
N GLY A 118 3.23 8.29 8.05
CA GLY A 118 4.52 8.93 7.80
C GLY A 118 4.40 10.44 7.57
N SER A 119 5.49 11.02 7.08
CA SER A 119 5.61 12.43 6.70
C SER A 119 6.01 12.60 5.23
N THR A 120 5.97 11.52 4.46
CA THR A 120 6.23 11.49 3.02
C THR A 120 5.00 11.02 2.28
N ASN A 121 4.88 11.43 1.03
CA ASN A 121 3.85 10.95 0.14
C ASN A 121 4.20 9.52 -0.31
N ILE A 122 3.27 8.57 -0.13
CA ILE A 122 3.42 7.21 -0.62
C ILE A 122 3.03 7.20 -2.09
N THR A 123 3.92 6.69 -2.93
CA THR A 123 3.73 6.61 -4.38
C THR A 123 3.25 5.24 -4.82
N LYS A 124 3.63 4.17 -4.10
CA LYS A 124 3.30 2.79 -4.45
C LYS A 124 2.93 1.96 -3.21
N ILE A 125 1.94 1.08 -3.36
CA ILE A 125 1.59 0.04 -2.38
C ILE A 125 1.39 -1.30 -3.12
N TRP A 126 1.91 -2.39 -2.57
CA TRP A 126 1.69 -3.76 -3.06
C TRP A 126 1.72 -4.75 -1.90
N PHE A 127 1.47 -6.03 -2.20
CA PHE A 127 1.31 -7.08 -1.19
C PHE A 127 2.13 -8.32 -1.48
N ASN A 128 2.62 -8.97 -0.42
CA ASN A 128 3.19 -10.31 -0.49
C ASN A 128 2.43 -11.24 0.46
N VAL A 129 2.45 -12.56 0.22
CA VAL A 129 1.84 -13.56 1.10
C VAL A 129 2.79 -14.69 1.47
N SER A 130 2.58 -15.28 2.64
CA SER A 130 3.20 -16.58 2.98
C SER A 130 2.60 -17.72 2.14
N GLN A 131 3.38 -18.79 1.99
CA GLN A 131 3.06 -19.91 1.12
C GLN A 131 3.50 -21.25 1.73
N PRO A 132 2.85 -22.37 1.33
CA PRO A 132 3.28 -23.70 1.76
C PRO A 132 4.65 -24.05 1.17
N SER A 133 5.48 -24.77 1.94
CA SER A 133 6.83 -25.16 1.51
C SER A 133 6.84 -26.38 0.56
N ALA A 134 5.81 -27.22 0.63
CA ALA A 134 5.60 -28.41 -0.18
C ALA A 134 4.11 -28.55 -0.55
N ARG A 135 3.77 -29.48 -1.45
CA ARG A 135 2.38 -29.75 -1.84
C ARG A 135 1.56 -30.19 -0.62
N PRO A 136 0.56 -29.40 -0.17
CA PRO A 136 -0.19 -29.73 1.03
C PRO A 136 -1.31 -30.74 0.77
N PHE A 137 -1.84 -30.78 -0.46
CA PHE A 137 -2.95 -31.64 -0.83
C PHE A 137 -2.57 -33.13 -0.80
N GLY A 138 -3.41 -33.93 -0.14
CA GLY A 138 -3.18 -35.37 0.04
C GLY A 138 -2.20 -35.73 1.17
N SER A 139 -1.72 -34.76 1.95
CA SER A 139 -0.82 -35.01 3.09
C SER A 139 -1.54 -35.62 4.30
N GLY A 140 -2.83 -35.33 4.47
CA GLY A 140 -3.59 -35.66 5.69
C GLY A 140 -3.25 -34.76 6.89
N ASP A 141 -2.59 -33.62 6.67
CA ASP A 141 -2.12 -32.71 7.73
C ASP A 141 -2.54 -31.26 7.45
N ASN A 142 -3.29 -30.65 8.37
CA ASN A 142 -3.69 -29.23 8.26
C ASN A 142 -2.49 -28.26 8.38
N GLY A 143 -1.42 -28.65 9.08
CA GLY A 143 -0.21 -27.85 9.22
C GLY A 143 0.61 -27.72 7.94
N SER A 144 0.31 -28.56 6.93
CA SER A 144 0.98 -28.49 5.63
C SER A 144 0.48 -27.34 4.75
N TYR A 145 -0.76 -26.88 4.96
CA TYR A 145 -1.35 -25.74 4.26
C TYR A 145 -0.83 -24.43 4.84
N ASP A 146 -1.01 -23.32 4.12
CA ASP A 146 -0.69 -21.97 4.57
C ASP A 146 -1.83 -21.04 4.16
N ALA A 147 -2.48 -20.39 5.11
CA ALA A 147 -3.65 -19.56 4.82
C ALA A 147 -3.32 -18.37 3.89
N GLY A 148 -2.06 -17.92 3.85
CA GLY A 148 -1.62 -16.84 2.95
C GLY A 148 -1.82 -17.20 1.49
N ASN A 149 -1.72 -18.49 1.16
CA ASN A 149 -1.91 -19.02 -0.18
C ASN A 149 -3.38 -19.03 -0.64
N PHE A 150 -4.33 -18.73 0.26
CA PHE A 150 -5.77 -18.66 -0.02
C PHE A 150 -6.27 -17.23 -0.23
N ILE A 151 -5.44 -16.24 0.07
CA ILE A 151 -5.81 -14.82 0.09
C ILE A 151 -5.97 -14.26 -1.32
N ALA A 152 -7.13 -13.68 -1.59
CA ALA A 152 -7.35 -12.81 -2.73
C ALA A 152 -7.80 -11.41 -2.26
N ILE A 153 -7.33 -10.38 -2.96
CA ILE A 153 -7.52 -8.97 -2.59
C ILE A 153 -8.21 -8.24 -3.73
N ALA A 154 -9.12 -7.33 -3.37
CA ALA A 154 -9.70 -6.35 -4.26
C ALA A 154 -9.50 -4.94 -3.71
N LYS A 155 -9.51 -3.95 -4.60
CA LYS A 155 -9.71 -2.57 -4.17
C LYS A 155 -11.11 -2.44 -3.57
N HIS A 156 -11.24 -1.62 -2.54
CA HIS A 156 -12.50 -1.49 -1.81
C HIS A 156 -13.70 -1.21 -2.74
N ASN A 157 -14.78 -1.98 -2.58
CA ASN A 157 -16.01 -1.88 -3.37
C ASN A 157 -15.88 -2.15 -4.88
N THR A 158 -14.81 -2.79 -5.33
CA THR A 158 -14.68 -3.19 -6.75
C THR A 158 -15.19 -4.60 -7.03
N GLY A 159 -15.15 -5.49 -6.04
CA GLY A 159 -15.50 -6.91 -6.20
C GLY A 159 -14.57 -7.70 -7.13
N GLN A 160 -13.45 -7.10 -7.58
CA GLN A 160 -12.49 -7.74 -8.49
C GLN A 160 -11.32 -8.32 -7.69
N TYR A 161 -11.51 -9.55 -7.21
CA TYR A 161 -10.55 -10.22 -6.33
C TYR A 161 -9.50 -11.00 -7.11
N TYR A 162 -8.24 -10.61 -6.88
CA TYR A 162 -7.08 -11.32 -7.41
C TYR A 162 -6.26 -11.96 -6.28
N PHE A 163 -5.78 -13.19 -6.48
CA PHE A 163 -4.76 -13.76 -5.61
C PHE A 163 -3.55 -12.83 -5.55
N VAL A 164 -3.01 -12.64 -4.35
CA VAL A 164 -1.79 -11.83 -4.17
C VAL A 164 -0.64 -12.50 -4.89
N ASN A 165 -0.29 -13.71 -4.43
CA ASN A 165 0.68 -14.60 -5.05
C ASN A 165 0.39 -16.04 -4.60
N ARG A 166 -0.36 -16.77 -5.41
CA ARG A 166 -0.76 -18.15 -5.14
C ARG A 166 0.25 -19.13 -5.73
N LEU A 167 0.65 -20.10 -4.93
CA LEU A 167 1.50 -21.21 -5.30
C LEU A 167 0.69 -22.51 -5.42
N ASP A 168 0.80 -23.16 -6.59
CA ASP A 168 0.33 -24.53 -6.80
C ASP A 168 1.47 -25.44 -7.30
N PHE A 169 1.34 -26.72 -6.96
CA PHE A 169 2.35 -27.74 -7.25
C PHE A 169 1.84 -28.69 -8.33
N ASN A 170 2.76 -29.38 -9.00
CA ASN A 170 2.42 -30.47 -9.89
C ASN A 170 1.75 -31.61 -9.10
N GLU A 171 0.90 -32.38 -9.77
CA GLU A 171 0.30 -33.56 -9.18
C GLU A 171 1.33 -34.70 -9.08
N SER A 172 1.26 -35.45 -7.98
CA SER A 172 2.06 -36.66 -7.77
C SER A 172 1.34 -37.94 -8.15
N GLN A 173 0.03 -37.84 -8.43
CA GLN A 173 -0.86 -38.95 -8.76
C GLN A 173 -1.56 -38.63 -10.07
N GLU A 174 -1.80 -39.68 -10.87
CA GLU A 174 -2.47 -39.57 -12.14
C GLU A 174 -3.91 -39.03 -11.98
N ILE A 175 -4.27 -38.05 -12.81
CA ILE A 175 -5.64 -37.55 -12.91
C ILE A 175 -6.31 -38.25 -14.09
N VAL A 176 -7.15 -39.24 -13.81
CA VAL A 176 -7.76 -40.14 -14.82
C VAL A 176 -8.65 -39.45 -15.87
N TYR A 177 -9.06 -38.21 -15.62
CA TYR A 177 -9.94 -37.42 -16.49
C TYR A 177 -9.24 -36.21 -17.11
N LEU A 178 -7.89 -36.20 -17.08
CA LEU A 178 -7.02 -35.23 -17.73
C LEU A 178 -6.13 -35.97 -18.74
N TYR A 179 -6.15 -35.57 -20.01
CA TYR A 179 -5.26 -36.16 -21.02
C TYR A 179 -4.08 -35.22 -21.28
N VAL A 180 -2.86 -35.66 -20.97
CA VAL A 180 -1.63 -34.89 -21.19
C VAL A 180 -0.80 -35.49 -22.32
N PRO A 181 -0.03 -34.70 -23.09
CA PRO A 181 0.60 -35.16 -24.33
C PRO A 181 1.68 -36.25 -24.16
N GLY A 182 2.20 -36.46 -22.95
CA GLY A 182 3.21 -37.48 -22.67
C GLY A 182 4.08 -37.16 -21.46
N PRO A 183 5.15 -37.94 -21.22
CA PRO A 183 6.00 -37.81 -20.03
C PRO A 183 6.85 -36.51 -20.00
N SER A 184 6.94 -35.80 -21.13
CA SER A 184 7.60 -34.49 -21.25
C SER A 184 6.73 -33.32 -20.77
N TRP A 185 5.77 -33.58 -19.88
CA TRP A 185 4.87 -32.56 -19.33
C TRP A 185 4.71 -32.73 -17.83
N ASN A 186 4.90 -31.64 -17.10
CA ASN A 186 4.42 -31.54 -15.73
C ASN A 186 3.02 -30.94 -15.76
N TYR A 187 2.14 -31.42 -14.90
CA TYR A 187 0.79 -30.90 -14.80
C TYR A 187 0.34 -30.84 -13.34
N GLY A 188 -0.64 -29.99 -13.07
CA GLY A 188 -1.15 -29.74 -11.74
C GLY A 188 -2.57 -29.20 -11.74
N ARG A 189 -3.02 -28.77 -10.57
CA ARG A 189 -4.28 -28.05 -10.38
C ARG A 189 -4.01 -26.67 -9.81
N ILE A 190 -4.62 -25.64 -10.39
CA ILE A 190 -4.79 -24.32 -9.77
C ILE A 190 -6.14 -24.33 -9.08
N ARG A 191 -6.15 -24.18 -7.77
CA ARG A 191 -7.40 -24.33 -6.99
C ARG A 191 -7.94 -22.98 -6.55
N ASN A 192 -9.22 -22.73 -6.80
CA ASN A 192 -9.86 -21.46 -6.58
C ASN A 192 -11.22 -21.68 -5.91
N ALA A 193 -11.21 -21.81 -4.58
CA ALA A 193 -12.38 -22.20 -3.79
C ALA A 193 -13.04 -23.47 -4.37
N SER A 194 -14.29 -23.35 -4.85
CA SER A 194 -15.07 -24.45 -5.44
C SER A 194 -14.64 -24.84 -6.86
N SER A 195 -13.71 -24.12 -7.49
CA SER A 195 -13.28 -24.37 -8.88
C SER A 195 -11.79 -24.73 -8.95
N GLU A 196 -11.46 -25.88 -9.52
CA GLU A 196 -10.08 -26.27 -9.80
C GLU A 196 -9.81 -26.29 -11.30
N TYR A 197 -8.77 -25.60 -11.77
CA TYR A 197 -8.37 -25.59 -13.18
C TYR A 197 -7.09 -26.39 -13.37
N PHE A 198 -6.99 -27.16 -14.45
CA PHE A 198 -5.78 -27.90 -14.76
C PHE A 198 -4.76 -27.00 -15.44
N TRP A 199 -3.48 -27.22 -15.12
CA TRP A 199 -2.37 -26.64 -15.87
C TRP A 199 -1.42 -27.75 -16.31
N ALA A 200 -0.79 -27.58 -17.46
CA ALA A 200 0.26 -28.45 -17.95
C ALA A 200 1.35 -27.62 -18.62
N VAL A 201 2.62 -27.85 -18.25
CA VAL A 201 3.77 -27.19 -18.85
C VAL A 201 4.70 -28.22 -19.46
N ASN A 202 5.18 -27.95 -20.66
CA ASN A 202 6.12 -28.83 -21.31
C ASN A 202 7.51 -28.68 -20.71
N ILE A 203 8.05 -29.81 -20.25
CA ILE A 203 9.46 -29.95 -19.88
C ILE A 203 10.21 -30.45 -21.11
N SER A 204 11.05 -29.58 -21.68
CA SER A 204 11.82 -29.89 -22.89
C SER A 204 12.75 -31.09 -22.66
N ALA A 205 13.05 -31.84 -23.72
CA ALA A 205 14.13 -32.81 -23.71
C ALA A 205 15.51 -32.12 -23.58
N ASN A 206 15.59 -30.82 -23.89
CA ASN A 206 16.76 -29.99 -23.64
C ASN A 206 16.64 -29.31 -22.27
N PRO A 207 17.46 -29.69 -21.27
CA PRO A 207 17.41 -29.11 -19.92
C PRO A 207 17.57 -27.59 -19.88
N LEU A 208 18.28 -27.00 -20.84
CA LEU A 208 18.47 -25.55 -20.96
C LEU A 208 17.19 -24.80 -21.37
N GLN A 209 16.20 -25.51 -21.88
CA GLN A 209 14.91 -25.01 -22.34
C GLN A 209 13.74 -25.52 -21.50
N ASN A 210 14.00 -26.18 -20.36
CA ASN A 210 12.92 -26.63 -19.49
C ASN A 210 12.02 -25.45 -19.13
N CYS A 211 10.76 -25.55 -19.57
CA CYS A 211 9.69 -24.55 -19.39
C CYS A 211 10.13 -23.14 -19.76
N GLY A 212 10.91 -23.05 -20.83
CA GLY A 212 11.40 -21.81 -21.40
C GLY A 212 11.34 -21.90 -22.91
N ASN A 213 10.61 -20.98 -23.53
CA ASN A 213 10.12 -21.04 -24.91
C ASN A 213 9.29 -22.29 -25.21
N MET A 214 8.59 -22.80 -24.19
CA MET A 214 7.79 -24.02 -24.26
C MET A 214 6.33 -23.71 -23.88
N PRO A 215 5.35 -24.50 -24.34
CA PRO A 215 3.95 -24.26 -24.05
C PRO A 215 3.58 -24.51 -22.59
N LEU A 216 2.82 -23.59 -22.03
CA LEU A 216 1.95 -23.75 -20.85
C LEU A 216 0.51 -23.82 -21.36
N ARG A 217 -0.24 -24.83 -20.93
CA ARG A 217 -1.66 -25.02 -21.24
C ARG A 217 -2.47 -24.92 -19.96
N ILE A 218 -3.53 -24.12 -19.97
CA ILE A 218 -4.47 -23.98 -18.85
C ILE A 218 -5.85 -24.44 -19.31
N GLY A 219 -6.47 -25.39 -18.62
CA GLY A 219 -7.81 -25.85 -18.96
C GLY A 219 -8.83 -24.72 -18.81
N LEU A 220 -9.79 -24.63 -19.73
CA LEU A 220 -10.82 -23.58 -19.71
C LEU A 220 -12.02 -23.95 -18.85
N ARG A 221 -12.19 -25.24 -18.51
CA ARG A 221 -13.32 -25.75 -17.74
C ARG A 221 -12.88 -26.15 -16.33
N PRO A 222 -13.51 -25.62 -15.28
CA PRO A 222 -13.17 -26.01 -13.92
C PRO A 222 -13.66 -27.43 -13.60
N HIS A 223 -12.87 -28.11 -12.79
CA HIS A 223 -13.28 -29.25 -11.98
C HIS A 223 -13.96 -28.73 -10.71
N ASN A 224 -15.12 -29.29 -10.38
CA ASN A 224 -15.90 -29.01 -9.17
C ASN A 224 -16.82 -30.21 -8.87
N ILE A 225 -17.67 -30.11 -7.85
CA ILE A 225 -18.57 -31.21 -7.45
C ILE A 225 -19.55 -31.66 -8.56
N SER A 226 -19.84 -30.81 -9.54
CA SER A 226 -20.80 -31.06 -10.62
C SER A 226 -20.15 -31.31 -11.99
N SER A 227 -18.84 -31.06 -12.11
CA SER A 227 -18.11 -31.10 -13.38
C SER A 227 -16.72 -31.68 -13.15
N THR A 228 -16.32 -32.64 -13.98
CA THR A 228 -14.96 -33.18 -13.92
C THR A 228 -13.91 -32.16 -14.39
N GLY A 229 -14.27 -31.10 -15.10
CA GLY A 229 -13.32 -30.17 -15.70
C GLY A 229 -12.41 -30.84 -16.74
N SER A 230 -12.84 -31.99 -17.28
CA SER A 230 -12.04 -32.79 -18.20
C SER A 230 -11.49 -31.94 -19.33
N THR A 231 -10.18 -32.06 -19.54
CA THR A 231 -9.42 -31.27 -20.50
C THR A 231 -8.50 -32.21 -21.27
N ASN A 232 -8.53 -32.15 -22.60
CA ASN A 232 -7.53 -32.80 -23.42
C ASN A 232 -6.42 -31.79 -23.78
N PHE A 233 -5.30 -31.87 -23.06
CA PHE A 233 -4.12 -31.08 -23.38
C PHE A 233 -3.28 -31.65 -24.52
N ALA A 234 -3.49 -32.86 -25.03
CA ALA A 234 -2.70 -33.43 -26.12
C ALA A 234 -3.18 -32.96 -27.49
N ASP A 235 -4.45 -33.24 -27.78
CA ASP A 235 -5.07 -33.10 -29.09
C ASP A 235 -6.30 -32.19 -29.06
N GLY A 236 -6.65 -31.65 -27.89
CA GLY A 236 -7.73 -30.69 -27.75
C GLY A 236 -7.43 -29.37 -28.46
N LEU A 237 -8.48 -28.57 -28.69
CA LEU A 237 -8.34 -27.29 -29.38
C LEU A 237 -8.07 -26.14 -28.41
N SER A 238 -6.99 -25.40 -28.65
CA SER A 238 -6.70 -24.14 -27.95
C SER A 238 -7.83 -23.12 -28.18
N GLY A 239 -8.21 -22.39 -27.13
CA GLY A 239 -9.37 -21.49 -27.10
C GLY A 239 -10.73 -22.17 -26.87
N THR A 240 -10.78 -23.51 -26.86
CA THR A 240 -12.02 -24.27 -26.59
C THR A 240 -11.90 -25.19 -25.38
N GLU A 241 -10.83 -25.98 -25.31
CA GLU A 241 -10.58 -26.91 -24.19
C GLU A 241 -9.53 -26.35 -23.22
N TYR A 242 -8.48 -25.76 -23.77
CA TYR A 242 -7.42 -25.12 -23.02
C TYR A 242 -7.04 -23.79 -23.65
N GLN A 243 -6.42 -22.91 -22.88
CA GLN A 243 -5.66 -21.78 -23.40
C GLN A 243 -4.18 -22.16 -23.44
N GLU A 244 -3.52 -21.94 -24.56
CA GLU A 244 -2.07 -22.11 -24.69
C GLU A 244 -1.37 -20.76 -24.56
N PHE A 245 -0.24 -20.78 -23.85
CA PHE A 245 0.70 -19.69 -23.71
C PHE A 245 2.12 -20.20 -23.97
N THR A 246 2.99 -19.31 -24.44
CA THR A 246 4.43 -19.61 -24.52
C THR A 246 5.11 -19.09 -23.26
N VAL A 247 5.73 -19.97 -22.49
CA VAL A 247 6.52 -19.58 -21.33
C VAL A 247 7.81 -18.92 -21.80
N SER A 248 7.97 -17.63 -21.55
CA SER A 248 9.18 -16.90 -21.91
C SER A 248 10.28 -17.09 -20.87
N ILE A 249 11.54 -17.14 -21.30
CA ILE A 249 12.68 -17.24 -20.38
C ILE A 249 12.98 -15.87 -19.80
N MET A 250 12.91 -15.75 -18.47
CA MET A 250 13.38 -14.58 -17.76
C MET A 250 14.87 -14.69 -17.42
N ASN A 251 15.25 -15.82 -16.80
CA ASN A 251 16.63 -16.13 -16.44
C ASN A 251 16.75 -17.65 -16.19
N ALA A 252 17.89 -18.09 -15.65
CA ALA A 252 18.16 -19.50 -15.36
C ALA A 252 17.17 -20.14 -14.37
N ASN A 253 16.55 -19.33 -13.49
CA ASN A 253 15.69 -19.80 -12.40
C ASN A 253 14.20 -19.63 -12.69
N TRP A 254 13.82 -18.80 -13.67
CA TRP A 254 12.44 -18.39 -13.87
C TRP A 254 12.03 -18.34 -15.34
N GLY A 255 10.86 -18.91 -15.63
CA GLY A 255 10.08 -18.66 -16.83
C GLY A 255 8.79 -17.92 -16.46
N TYR A 256 8.25 -17.13 -17.38
CA TYR A 256 7.07 -16.31 -17.13
C TYR A 256 6.04 -16.38 -18.26
N VAL A 257 4.79 -16.11 -17.91
CA VAL A 257 3.67 -15.88 -18.82
C VAL A 257 2.85 -14.71 -18.30
N ASP A 258 2.56 -13.75 -19.16
CA ASP A 258 1.55 -12.72 -18.91
C ASP A 258 0.20 -13.19 -19.46
N MET A 259 -0.73 -13.58 -18.59
CA MET A 259 -1.99 -14.23 -19.01
C MET A 259 -3.04 -13.17 -19.33
N ASN A 260 -3.30 -12.97 -20.62
CA ASN A 260 -4.25 -11.99 -21.14
C ASN A 260 -5.62 -12.59 -21.53
N SER A 261 -5.84 -13.88 -21.25
CA SER A 261 -7.03 -14.63 -21.69
C SER A 261 -7.27 -15.84 -20.80
N GLY A 262 -8.45 -16.45 -20.94
CA GLY A 262 -8.85 -17.62 -20.15
C GLY A 262 -9.24 -17.29 -18.71
N PRO A 263 -9.37 -18.32 -17.84
CA PRO A 263 -9.87 -18.16 -16.47
C PRO A 263 -8.94 -17.37 -15.55
N PHE A 264 -7.68 -17.20 -15.94
CA PHE A 264 -6.68 -16.43 -15.20
C PHE A 264 -6.19 -15.21 -16.01
N ALA A 265 -7.07 -14.63 -16.84
CA ALA A 265 -6.79 -13.34 -17.45
C ALA A 265 -6.47 -12.30 -16.36
N ASN A 266 -5.50 -11.42 -16.65
CA ASN A 266 -4.95 -10.41 -15.76
C ASN A 266 -4.14 -10.96 -14.57
N TYR A 267 -3.64 -12.19 -14.67
CA TYR A 267 -2.61 -12.70 -13.77
C TYR A 267 -1.28 -12.87 -14.49
N CYS A 268 -0.21 -12.71 -13.74
CA CYS A 268 1.10 -13.20 -14.11
C CYS A 268 1.27 -14.63 -13.63
N ALA A 269 1.84 -15.49 -14.48
CA ALA A 269 2.29 -16.81 -14.07
C ALA A 269 3.82 -16.91 -14.12
N ILE A 270 4.41 -17.44 -13.06
CA ILE A 270 5.85 -17.70 -12.97
C ILE A 270 6.08 -19.18 -12.68
N ILE A 271 7.02 -19.76 -13.43
CA ILE A 271 7.35 -21.19 -13.38
C ILE A 271 8.83 -21.31 -12.98
N PRO A 272 9.14 -21.90 -11.81
CA PRO A 272 10.51 -22.18 -11.42
C PRO A 272 11.20 -23.12 -12.39
N ARG A 273 12.40 -22.75 -12.79
CA ARG A 273 13.28 -23.52 -13.66
C ARG A 273 14.46 -24.09 -12.84
N PRO A 274 15.00 -25.25 -13.23
CA PRO A 274 14.62 -26.10 -14.37
C PRO A 274 13.54 -27.16 -14.05
N ALA A 275 13.04 -27.21 -12.81
CA ALA A 275 12.19 -28.30 -12.34
C ALA A 275 10.75 -28.24 -12.86
N CYS A 276 10.19 -27.04 -13.05
CA CYS A 276 8.84 -26.81 -13.57
C CYS A 276 7.73 -27.57 -12.86
N ASN A 277 7.90 -27.84 -11.58
CA ASN A 277 6.99 -28.64 -10.77
C ASN A 277 6.05 -27.77 -9.92
N LYS A 278 6.07 -26.45 -10.15
CA LYS A 278 5.27 -25.46 -9.45
C LYS A 278 4.86 -24.37 -10.43
N ILE A 279 3.74 -23.73 -10.15
CA ILE A 279 3.28 -22.51 -10.81
C ILE A 279 2.89 -21.51 -9.73
N TYR A 280 3.37 -20.29 -9.90
CA TYR A 280 2.95 -19.12 -9.13
C TYR A 280 2.00 -18.33 -10.00
N ILE A 281 0.85 -17.92 -9.48
CA ILE A 281 -0.03 -16.94 -10.13
C ILE A 281 -0.21 -15.73 -9.21
N TYR A 282 0.06 -14.53 -9.73
CA TYR A 282 0.07 -13.31 -8.93
C TYR A 282 -0.44 -12.11 -9.70
N HIS A 283 -0.95 -11.13 -8.97
CA HIS A 283 -1.43 -9.86 -9.50
C HIS A 283 -0.93 -8.69 -8.63
N TRP A 284 -1.06 -8.81 -7.30
CA TRP A 284 -0.69 -7.73 -6.37
C TRP A 284 0.72 -7.80 -5.79
N ASP A 285 1.50 -8.81 -6.18
CA ASP A 285 2.88 -8.99 -5.73
C ASP A 285 3.86 -8.40 -6.75
N MET A 286 4.39 -7.21 -6.43
CA MET A 286 5.37 -6.51 -7.25
C MET A 286 6.81 -6.88 -6.93
N ASP A 287 7.06 -7.71 -5.91
CA ASP A 287 8.37 -8.32 -5.63
C ASP A 287 8.53 -9.68 -6.35
N ALA A 288 7.43 -10.26 -6.83
CA ALA A 288 7.43 -11.50 -7.59
C ALA A 288 8.32 -11.38 -8.84
N PRO A 289 9.05 -12.45 -9.22
CA PRO A 289 9.94 -12.41 -10.37
C PRO A 289 9.25 -11.88 -11.62
N GLY A 290 9.79 -10.82 -12.22
CA GLY A 290 9.33 -10.25 -13.48
C GLY A 290 8.10 -9.35 -13.42
N ALA A 291 7.55 -9.07 -12.23
CA ALA A 291 6.52 -8.05 -12.06
C ALA A 291 6.95 -6.69 -12.64
N GLY A 292 6.07 -6.04 -13.40
CA GLY A 292 6.27 -4.70 -13.98
C GLY A 292 7.27 -4.61 -15.14
N LEU A 293 8.21 -5.55 -15.26
CA LEU A 293 9.22 -5.56 -16.34
C LEU A 293 8.88 -6.53 -17.47
N TYR A 294 8.46 -7.74 -17.11
CA TYR A 294 8.18 -8.82 -18.06
C TYR A 294 6.69 -9.18 -18.07
N CYS A 295 6.02 -8.99 -16.95
CA CYS A 295 4.61 -9.27 -16.82
C CYS A 295 3.85 -8.04 -16.34
N PHE A 296 3.00 -7.52 -17.22
CA PHE A 296 2.24 -6.27 -17.06
C PHE A 296 0.88 -6.48 -16.40
N SER A 297 0.41 -7.72 -16.32
CA SER A 297 -0.75 -8.06 -15.48
C SER A 297 -0.48 -7.88 -13.98
N ALA A 298 0.78 -7.86 -13.54
CA ALA A 298 1.13 -7.52 -12.17
C ALA A 298 1.00 -6.01 -11.98
N SER A 299 0.38 -5.60 -10.88
CA SER A 299 0.02 -4.21 -10.62
C SER A 299 0.28 -3.85 -9.17
N TYR A 300 0.70 -2.60 -8.96
CA TYR A 300 0.62 -2.00 -7.63
C TYR A 300 -0.86 -1.85 -7.23
N PHE A 301 -1.16 -2.14 -5.97
CA PHE A 301 -2.47 -1.87 -5.40
C PHE A 301 -2.77 -0.36 -5.35
N TRP A 302 -1.75 0.44 -5.03
CA TRP A 302 -1.77 1.89 -5.15
C TRP A 302 -0.63 2.35 -6.04
N ASP A 303 -0.89 3.21 -7.02
CA ASP A 303 0.14 3.75 -7.91
C ASP A 303 -0.10 5.24 -8.15
N ASN A 304 0.92 6.08 -7.97
CA ASN A 304 0.77 7.53 -8.05
C ASN A 304 0.37 8.03 -9.44
N ALA A 305 0.78 7.34 -10.51
CA ALA A 305 0.39 7.70 -11.86
C ALA A 305 -1.11 7.54 -12.09
N THR A 306 -1.76 6.61 -11.37
CA THR A 306 -3.19 6.29 -11.53
C THR A 306 -4.06 6.88 -10.43
N ASN A 307 -3.58 6.87 -9.18
CA ASN A 307 -4.34 7.22 -7.98
C ASN A 307 -3.94 8.58 -7.38
N GLY A 308 -2.85 9.18 -7.84
CA GLY A 308 -2.17 10.25 -7.12
C GLY A 308 -1.38 9.70 -5.93
N GLU A 309 -0.63 10.57 -5.28
CA GLU A 309 0.12 10.18 -4.10
C GLU A 309 -0.79 10.05 -2.87
N LEU A 310 -0.59 9.01 -2.06
CA LEU A 310 -1.28 8.87 -0.78
C LEU A 310 -0.53 9.71 0.26
N LYS A 311 -1.13 10.83 0.66
CA LYS A 311 -0.48 11.83 1.51
C LYS A 311 -0.50 11.42 2.98
N PRO A 312 0.38 11.99 3.82
CA PRO A 312 0.30 11.84 5.28
C PRO A 312 -1.11 12.11 5.81
N GLY A 313 -1.65 11.17 6.60
CA GLY A 313 -2.99 11.18 7.16
C GLY A 313 -4.11 10.70 6.21
N GLU A 314 -3.79 10.34 4.96
CA GLU A 314 -4.72 9.66 4.06
C GLU A 314 -4.62 8.14 4.20
N SER A 315 -5.69 7.44 3.81
CA SER A 315 -5.77 5.98 3.87
C SER A 315 -6.43 5.38 2.64
N VAL A 316 -6.12 4.10 2.38
CA VAL A 316 -6.80 3.26 1.38
C VAL A 316 -7.26 1.96 2.03
N ILE A 317 -8.37 1.38 1.53
CA ILE A 317 -8.93 0.12 2.01
C ILE A 317 -8.69 -0.99 0.98
N ALA A 318 -8.25 -2.15 1.45
CA ALA A 318 -8.14 -3.38 0.68
C ALA A 318 -9.12 -4.42 1.24
N ASP A 319 -10.02 -4.91 0.38
CA ASP A 319 -10.96 -5.97 0.75
C ASP A 319 -10.29 -7.33 0.54
N ILE A 320 -10.43 -8.22 1.51
CA ILE A 320 -9.79 -9.54 1.51
C ILE A 320 -10.88 -10.62 1.52
N VAL A 321 -10.69 -11.62 0.67
CA VAL A 321 -11.42 -12.89 0.75
C VAL A 321 -10.44 -14.04 0.88
N VAL A 322 -10.91 -15.13 1.50
CA VAL A 322 -10.15 -16.38 1.59
C VAL A 322 -10.84 -17.45 0.77
N ARG A 323 -10.11 -18.03 -0.19
CA ARG A 323 -10.64 -19.06 -1.09
C ARG A 323 -10.14 -20.42 -0.65
N VAL A 324 -10.92 -21.14 0.14
CA VAL A 324 -10.56 -22.44 0.72
C VAL A 324 -10.84 -23.54 -0.31
N PRO A 325 -9.82 -24.19 -0.90
CA PRO A 325 -10.06 -25.21 -1.91
C PRO A 325 -10.71 -26.48 -1.36
N TYR A 326 -11.30 -27.28 -2.26
CA TYR A 326 -11.59 -28.67 -1.94
C TYR A 326 -10.33 -29.44 -1.54
N GLY A 327 -10.52 -30.40 -0.63
CA GLY A 327 -9.43 -31.27 -0.16
C GLY A 327 -8.50 -30.65 0.89
N VAL A 328 -8.76 -29.43 1.35
CA VAL A 328 -8.10 -28.87 2.55
C VAL A 328 -8.50 -29.70 3.77
N TYR A 329 -7.52 -30.03 4.61
CA TYR A 329 -7.75 -30.84 5.81
C TYR A 329 -8.44 -30.02 6.90
N GLN A 330 -9.32 -30.67 7.67
CA GLN A 330 -10.11 -30.00 8.71
C GLN A 330 -9.26 -29.34 9.82
N GLY A 331 -9.85 -28.33 10.46
CA GLY A 331 -9.24 -27.60 11.58
C GLY A 331 -8.46 -26.36 11.15
N TYR A 332 -7.70 -25.79 12.09
CA TYR A 332 -6.86 -24.64 11.81
C TYR A 332 -5.67 -25.03 10.92
N VAL A 333 -5.65 -24.50 9.70
CA VAL A 333 -4.45 -24.50 8.87
C VAL A 333 -3.41 -23.54 9.47
N LYS A 334 -2.16 -23.66 9.03
CA LYS A 334 -1.11 -22.72 9.44
C LYS A 334 -1.52 -21.28 9.14
N GLU A 335 -1.33 -20.40 10.11
CA GLU A 335 -1.56 -18.96 9.97
C GLU A 335 -0.74 -18.39 8.80
N GLY A 336 -1.45 -17.64 7.96
CA GLY A 336 -0.89 -16.95 6.81
C GLY A 336 -0.50 -15.53 7.17
N ILE A 337 0.50 -15.00 6.47
CA ILE A 337 0.95 -13.62 6.59
C ILE A 337 0.63 -12.90 5.30
N LEU A 338 -0.10 -11.80 5.38
CA LEU A 338 -0.23 -10.80 4.34
C LEU A 338 0.68 -9.61 4.69
N THR A 339 1.71 -9.39 3.89
CA THR A 339 2.65 -8.28 4.08
C THR A 339 2.22 -7.12 3.19
N VAL A 340 2.00 -5.94 3.79
CA VAL A 340 1.78 -4.69 3.05
C VAL A 340 3.11 -3.97 2.88
N ILE A 341 3.46 -3.63 1.65
CA ILE A 341 4.68 -2.87 1.35
C ILE A 341 4.28 -1.52 0.77
N ALA A 342 4.86 -0.45 1.31
CA ALA A 342 4.65 0.92 0.83
C ALA A 342 5.98 1.58 0.51
N GLN A 343 6.01 2.30 -0.61
CA GLN A 343 7.16 3.04 -1.08
C GLN A 343 6.80 4.51 -1.29
N SER A 344 7.68 5.39 -0.84
CA SER A 344 7.74 6.79 -1.24
C SER A 344 8.94 6.99 -2.15
N GLU A 345 8.82 7.77 -3.21
CA GLU A 345 9.99 8.28 -3.92
C GLU A 345 10.34 9.65 -3.33
N THR A 346 11.59 9.84 -2.91
CA THR A 346 12.06 11.17 -2.50
C THR A 346 11.97 12.11 -3.70
N SER A 347 11.23 13.21 -3.54
CA SER A 347 11.33 14.35 -4.44
C SER A 347 12.78 14.81 -4.44
N THR A 348 13.52 14.51 -5.51
CA THR A 348 14.90 14.98 -5.71
C THR A 348 14.93 16.47 -5.98
#